data_AF-A0AAD7BBW2-F1
#
_entry.id   AF-A0AAD7BBW2-F1
#
_cell.length_a   1.000
_cell.length_b   1.000
_cell.length_c   1.000
_cell.angle_alpha   90.00
_cell.angle_beta   90.00
_cell.angle_gamma   90.00
#
_symmetry.space_group_name_H-M   'P 1'
#
loop_
_entity.id
_entity.type
_entity.pdbx_description
1 polymer ?
#
loop_
_entity_poly.entity_id
_entity_poly.type
_entity_poly.pdbx_seq_one_letter_code
_entity_poly.pdbx_strand_id
1 'polypeptide(L)'
;MGIPGLWQLIESSAHTVSFKELGLFEGPISGHREMQSIIIGVDAGLWMTQCQTVFHKPHHAQMGSNPELRALLYKLLQLIQAGVVAVFVFDGPHRPSVKRGKQVKTKPHWLVEGFVKMIEMSGFHHHQAPGEADAELALLDRLHLIDGVLTDDGDVALFGAHRIIRKMNKRNLDEIMVYTATSMEQDPALQLTQGGILLLALMSGGDYDAVSLSNLLWYVGNC
;
A
#
# COMPACT_ATOMS: atom_id res chain seq x y z
N MET A 1 -3.60 -3.45 -7.65
CA MET A 1 -3.97 -2.06 -7.97
C MET A 1 -2.69 -1.36 -8.41
N GLY A 2 -2.80 -0.30 -9.20
CA GLY A 2 -1.68 0.46 -9.74
C GLY A 2 -1.16 -0.06 -11.09
N ILE A 3 0.14 0.10 -11.33
CA ILE A 3 0.80 -0.16 -12.62
C ILE A 3 0.70 -1.65 -13.03
N PRO A 4 0.10 -1.98 -14.19
CA PRO A 4 0.04 -3.35 -14.68
C PRO A 4 1.41 -3.99 -14.86
N GLY A 5 1.61 -5.21 -14.36
CA GLY A 5 2.85 -5.97 -14.55
C GLY A 5 4.02 -5.56 -13.65
N LEU A 6 3.88 -4.49 -12.85
CA LEU A 6 4.97 -3.97 -12.00
C LEU A 6 5.56 -5.05 -11.09
N TRP A 7 4.71 -5.80 -10.39
CA TRP A 7 5.16 -6.77 -9.39
C TRP A 7 5.93 -7.95 -10.00
N GLN A 8 5.56 -8.37 -11.21
CA GLN A 8 6.28 -9.41 -11.95
C GLN A 8 7.62 -8.88 -12.44
N LEU A 9 7.67 -7.60 -12.84
CA LEU A 9 8.89 -6.97 -13.29
C LEU A 9 9.92 -6.87 -12.15
N ILE A 10 9.50 -6.44 -10.96
CA ILE A 10 10.41 -6.19 -9.84
C ILE A 10 10.60 -7.40 -8.91
N GLU A 11 10.08 -8.59 -9.28
CA GLU A 11 10.08 -9.77 -8.42
C GLU A 11 11.49 -10.17 -7.96
N SER A 12 12.50 -10.07 -8.85
CA SER A 12 13.90 -10.40 -8.55
C SER A 12 14.56 -9.46 -7.54
N SER A 13 14.01 -8.25 -7.36
CA SER A 13 14.52 -7.24 -6.42
C SER A 13 13.95 -7.37 -5.00
N ALA A 14 13.05 -8.34 -4.79
CA ALA A 14 12.37 -8.57 -3.51
C ALA A 14 13.28 -9.30 -2.51
N HIS A 15 13.24 -8.86 -1.26
CA HIS A 15 13.77 -9.61 -0.13
C HIS A 15 12.61 -10.24 0.67
N THR A 16 12.60 -11.55 0.80
CA THR A 16 11.59 -12.26 1.59
C THR A 16 12.05 -12.41 3.03
N VAL A 17 11.20 -12.01 3.98
CA VAL A 17 11.51 -12.04 5.42
C VAL A 17 10.24 -12.30 6.22
N SER A 18 10.37 -12.78 7.46
CA SER A 18 9.23 -12.77 8.38
C SER A 18 8.91 -11.33 8.79
N PHE A 19 7.62 -11.00 8.91
CA PHE A 19 7.23 -9.67 9.38
C PHE A 19 7.59 -9.44 10.85
N LYS A 20 7.64 -10.50 11.65
CA LYS A 20 8.16 -10.43 13.02
C LYS A 20 9.67 -10.19 13.04
N GLU A 21 10.40 -10.85 12.15
CA GLU A 21 11.85 -10.61 12.02
C GLU A 21 12.11 -9.16 11.61
N LEU A 22 11.34 -8.64 10.66
CA LEU A 22 11.40 -7.24 10.25
C LEU A 22 11.15 -6.29 11.45
N GLY A 23 10.10 -6.55 12.23
CA GLY A 23 9.72 -5.72 13.37
C GLY A 23 10.70 -5.78 14.54
N LEU A 24 11.35 -6.92 14.77
CA LEU A 24 12.23 -7.15 15.91
C LEU A 24 13.70 -6.82 15.64
N PHE A 25 14.20 -7.05 14.42
CA PHE A 25 15.64 -7.07 14.16
C PHE A 25 16.13 -5.94 13.25
N GLU A 26 15.32 -5.41 12.34
CA GLU A 26 15.81 -4.39 11.40
C GLU A 26 15.86 -2.97 11.98
N GLY A 27 15.07 -2.67 13.03
CA GLY A 27 15.04 -1.35 13.67
C GLY A 27 14.64 -0.20 12.71
N PRO A 28 14.55 1.05 13.19
CA PRO A 28 14.18 2.19 12.35
C PRO A 28 15.28 2.52 11.33
N ILE A 29 14.89 2.88 10.10
CA ILE A 29 15.82 3.17 8.99
C ILE A 29 16.68 4.39 9.32
N SER A 30 16.07 5.40 9.91
CA SER A 30 16.77 6.56 10.44
C SER A 30 17.29 6.23 11.84
N GLY A 31 18.61 6.12 11.99
CA GLY A 31 19.30 5.98 13.30
C GLY A 31 19.02 7.10 14.31
N HIS A 32 18.06 7.99 14.04
CA HIS A 32 17.49 8.99 14.94
C HIS A 32 16.63 8.39 16.07
N ARG A 33 16.27 7.10 15.98
CA ARG A 33 15.44 6.41 16.97
C ARG A 33 16.19 5.18 17.49
N GLU A 34 17.18 5.38 18.35
CA GLU A 34 17.77 4.28 19.11
C GLU A 34 16.66 3.60 19.93
N MET A 35 16.45 2.30 19.69
CA MET A 35 15.56 1.44 20.49
C MET A 35 14.04 1.66 20.31
N GLN A 36 13.55 1.90 19.08
CA GLN A 36 12.11 1.95 18.79
C GLN A 36 11.67 0.91 17.75
N SER A 37 10.45 0.39 17.90
CA SER A 37 9.77 -0.41 16.89
C SER A 37 9.70 0.35 15.56
N ILE A 38 9.77 -0.39 14.45
CA ILE A 38 9.55 0.19 13.13
C ILE A 38 8.13 0.74 13.01
N ILE A 39 7.99 1.87 12.32
CA ILE A 39 6.71 2.48 12.02
C ILE A 39 6.32 2.15 10.59
N ILE A 40 5.20 1.47 10.40
CA ILE A 40 4.70 1.09 9.08
C ILE A 40 3.51 1.96 8.69
N GLY A 41 3.56 2.53 7.49
CA GLY A 41 2.43 3.22 6.87
C GLY A 41 1.47 2.23 6.21
N VAL A 42 0.17 2.45 6.37
CA VAL A 42 -0.88 1.59 5.80
C VAL A 42 -1.98 2.44 5.18
N ASP A 43 -2.39 2.15 3.94
CA ASP A 43 -3.61 2.72 3.36
C ASP A 43 -4.85 2.08 4.01
N ALA A 44 -5.58 2.89 4.79
CA ALA A 44 -6.79 2.50 5.47
C ALA A 44 -7.95 2.20 4.49
N GLY A 45 -8.04 2.95 3.40
CA GLY A 45 -9.05 2.79 2.33
C GLY A 45 -8.90 1.44 1.63
N LEU A 46 -7.67 1.08 1.27
CA LEU A 46 -7.35 -0.24 0.73
C LEU A 46 -7.76 -1.36 1.68
N TRP A 47 -7.42 -1.25 2.97
CA TRP A 47 -7.76 -2.27 3.96
C TRP A 47 -9.27 -2.45 4.14
N MET A 48 -10.02 -1.35 4.27
CA MET A 48 -11.48 -1.40 4.37
C MET A 48 -12.12 -2.06 3.15
N THR A 49 -11.66 -1.70 1.95
CA THR A 49 -12.17 -2.27 0.69
C THR A 49 -11.86 -3.77 0.57
N GLN A 50 -10.64 -4.18 0.96
CA GLN A 50 -10.25 -5.59 1.00
C GLN A 50 -11.14 -6.41 1.95
N CYS A 51 -11.43 -5.90 3.15
CA CYS A 51 -12.32 -6.59 4.09
C CYS A 51 -13.76 -6.64 3.57
N GLN A 52 -14.28 -5.55 3.00
CA GLN A 52 -15.64 -5.49 2.48
C GLN A 52 -15.88 -6.46 1.31
N THR A 53 -14.92 -6.61 0.39
CA THR A 53 -15.05 -7.48 -0.79
C THR A 53 -15.11 -8.96 -0.46
N VAL A 54 -14.44 -9.41 0.61
CA VAL A 54 -14.58 -10.77 1.16
C VAL A 54 -16.01 -10.99 1.67
N PHE A 55 -16.57 -9.93 2.24
CA PHE A 55 -17.96 -9.74 2.67
C PHE A 55 -19.02 -10.15 1.63
N HIS A 56 -18.95 -9.54 0.45
CA HIS A 56 -20.04 -9.38 -0.53
C HIS A 56 -20.58 -10.65 -1.23
N LYS A 57 -20.11 -11.85 -0.87
CA LYS A 57 -20.59 -13.14 -1.39
C LYS A 57 -21.74 -13.71 -0.51
N PRO A 58 -22.60 -14.62 -1.00
CA PRO A 58 -23.96 -14.82 -0.47
C PRO A 58 -24.05 -15.52 0.90
N HIS A 59 -22.98 -15.54 1.70
CA HIS A 59 -22.91 -16.21 3.01
C HIS A 59 -22.82 -15.22 4.18
N HIS A 60 -23.09 -13.93 3.94
CA HIS A 60 -23.19 -12.87 4.96
C HIS A 60 -24.02 -13.27 6.18
N ALA A 61 -25.11 -14.02 5.98
CA ALA A 61 -26.03 -14.43 7.06
C ALA A 61 -25.40 -15.40 8.09
N GLN A 62 -24.26 -16.03 7.81
CA GLN A 62 -23.62 -17.02 8.70
C GLN A 62 -22.36 -16.48 9.41
N MET A 63 -21.98 -15.22 9.22
CA MET A 63 -20.67 -14.71 9.65
C MET A 63 -20.67 -13.90 10.95
N GLY A 64 -21.81 -13.88 11.66
CA GLY A 64 -21.99 -13.17 12.92
C GLY A 64 -22.01 -11.65 12.76
N SER A 65 -21.95 -10.94 13.88
CA SER A 65 -22.04 -9.47 13.90
C SER A 65 -20.75 -8.81 13.37
N ASN A 66 -20.89 -7.81 12.50
CA ASN A 66 -19.81 -6.95 11.99
C ASN A 66 -18.58 -7.70 11.45
N PRO A 67 -18.73 -8.63 10.49
CA PRO A 67 -17.62 -9.45 9.99
C PRO A 67 -16.47 -8.62 9.38
N GLU A 68 -16.78 -7.47 8.76
CA GLU A 68 -15.79 -6.53 8.22
C GLU A 68 -14.90 -5.93 9.32
N LEU A 69 -15.50 -5.39 10.39
CA LEU A 69 -14.76 -4.80 11.51
C LEU A 69 -13.95 -5.88 12.24
N ARG A 70 -14.51 -7.09 12.38
CA ARG A 70 -13.79 -8.23 12.96
C ARG A 70 -12.57 -8.62 12.12
N ALA A 71 -12.67 -8.60 10.79
CA ALA A 71 -11.53 -8.84 9.92
C ALA A 71 -10.45 -7.76 10.07
N LEU A 72 -10.85 -6.48 10.17
CA LEU A 72 -9.91 -5.38 10.43
C LEU A 72 -9.23 -5.56 11.79
N LEU A 73 -9.96 -5.96 12.83
CA LEU A 73 -9.40 -6.27 14.15
C LEU A 73 -8.32 -7.36 14.06
N TYR A 74 -8.57 -8.46 13.35
CA TYR A 74 -7.55 -9.50 13.17
C TYR A 74 -6.31 -9.04 12.40
N LYS A 75 -6.45 -8.07 11.48
CA LYS A 75 -5.29 -7.47 10.81
C LYS A 75 -4.51 -6.54 11.75
N LEU A 76 -5.19 -5.79 12.63
CA LEU A 76 -4.53 -4.99 13.68
C LEU A 76 -3.76 -5.88 14.66
N LEU A 77 -4.36 -7.01 15.09
CA LEU A 77 -3.70 -7.96 15.97
C LEU A 77 -2.43 -8.57 15.35
N GLN A 78 -2.42 -8.79 14.03
CA GLN A 78 -1.22 -9.27 13.34
C GLN A 78 -0.09 -8.24 13.35
N LEU A 79 -0.40 -6.94 13.26
CA LEU A 79 0.60 -5.87 13.40
C LEU A 79 1.18 -5.83 14.82
N ILE A 80 0.32 -5.95 15.83
CA ILE A 80 0.75 -6.03 17.24
C ILE A 80 1.68 -7.23 17.44
N GLN A 81 1.32 -8.40 16.91
CA GLN A 81 2.14 -9.61 17.00
C GLN A 81 3.47 -9.51 16.26
N ALA A 82 3.55 -8.67 15.21
CA ALA A 82 4.79 -8.38 14.50
C ALA A 82 5.70 -7.40 15.27
N GLY A 83 5.21 -6.76 16.34
CA GLY A 83 6.00 -5.82 17.14
C GLY A 83 6.22 -4.46 16.45
N VAL A 84 5.37 -4.12 15.48
CA VAL A 84 5.46 -2.86 14.70
C VAL A 84 4.46 -1.82 15.22
N VAL A 85 4.77 -0.54 15.02
CA VAL A 85 3.81 0.55 15.17
C VAL A 85 3.22 0.87 13.80
N ALA A 86 1.93 1.17 13.72
CA ALA A 86 1.27 1.49 12.45
C ALA A 86 0.72 2.92 12.43
N VAL A 87 0.84 3.56 11.25
CA VAL A 87 0.16 4.81 10.90
C VAL A 87 -0.79 4.52 9.74
N PHE A 88 -2.08 4.62 10.01
CA PHE A 88 -3.14 4.41 9.02
C PHE A 88 -3.47 5.73 8.32
N VAL A 89 -3.23 5.80 7.02
CA VAL A 89 -3.52 6.98 6.22
C VAL A 89 -4.85 6.80 5.50
N PHE A 90 -5.73 7.78 5.66
CA PHE A 90 -7.01 7.90 4.97
C PHE A 90 -6.90 8.94 3.87
N ASP A 91 -7.59 8.70 2.76
CA ASP A 91 -7.72 9.69 1.69
C ASP A 91 -8.33 11.02 2.18
N GLY A 92 -7.84 12.10 1.58
CA GLY A 92 -8.24 13.47 1.79
C GLY A 92 -9.30 14.02 0.83
N PRO A 93 -9.70 15.28 1.04
CA PRO A 93 -10.68 15.97 0.21
C PRO A 93 -10.17 16.31 -1.19
N HIS A 94 -8.85 16.43 -1.39
CA HIS A 94 -8.25 16.79 -2.69
C HIS A 94 -7.84 15.60 -3.55
N ARG A 95 -8.30 14.38 -3.20
CA ARG A 95 -8.11 13.21 -4.06
C ARG A 95 -8.83 13.40 -5.41
N PRO A 96 -8.32 12.82 -6.51
CA PRO A 96 -8.98 12.90 -7.81
C PRO A 96 -10.42 12.41 -7.75
N SER A 97 -11.31 13.12 -8.44
CA SER A 97 -12.75 12.79 -8.51
C SER A 97 -13.02 11.55 -9.37
N VAL A 98 -12.10 11.21 -10.28
CA VAL A 98 -12.16 10.03 -11.14
C VAL A 98 -10.87 9.23 -10.96
N LYS A 99 -11.01 7.93 -10.69
CA LYS A 99 -9.89 6.96 -10.65
C LYS A 99 -10.27 5.76 -11.51
N ARG A 100 -9.42 5.38 -12.48
CA ARG A 100 -9.67 4.30 -13.46
C ARG A 100 -11.01 4.41 -14.21
N GLY A 101 -11.39 5.61 -14.63
CA GLY A 101 -12.64 5.86 -15.33
C GLY A 101 -13.91 5.68 -14.47
N LYS A 102 -13.77 5.52 -13.16
CA LYS A 102 -14.89 5.46 -12.20
C LYS A 102 -14.87 6.70 -11.31
N GLN A 103 -16.06 7.26 -11.08
CA GLN A 103 -16.24 8.33 -10.11
C GLN A 103 -15.92 7.80 -8.71
N VAL A 104 -15.04 8.52 -8.01
CA VAL A 104 -14.66 8.21 -6.64
C VAL A 104 -15.83 8.53 -5.73
N LYS A 105 -16.20 7.58 -4.85
CA LYS A 105 -17.27 7.81 -3.88
C LYS A 105 -16.84 8.91 -2.91
N THR A 106 -17.63 9.96 -2.80
CA THR A 106 -17.36 11.09 -1.87
C THR A 106 -17.86 10.81 -0.45
N LYS A 107 -18.86 9.94 -0.29
CA LYS A 107 -19.35 9.56 1.05
C LYS A 107 -18.29 8.74 1.79
N PRO A 108 -18.02 9.07 3.07
CA PRO A 108 -17.10 8.29 3.88
C PRO A 108 -17.57 6.85 3.98
N HIS A 109 -16.63 5.91 3.96
CA HIS A 109 -16.94 4.49 4.09
C HIS A 109 -17.57 4.25 5.48
N TRP A 110 -18.64 3.47 5.55
CA TRP A 110 -19.38 3.23 6.80
C TRP A 110 -18.53 2.58 7.90
N LEU A 111 -17.44 1.90 7.53
CA LEU A 111 -16.45 1.32 8.46
C LEU A 111 -15.54 2.35 9.14
N VAL A 112 -15.43 3.58 8.62
CA VAL A 112 -14.39 4.54 9.06
C VAL A 112 -14.45 4.77 10.57
N GLU A 113 -15.63 5.08 11.11
CA GLU A 113 -15.76 5.38 12.54
C GLU A 113 -15.35 4.20 13.44
N GLY A 114 -15.84 2.99 13.11
CA GLY A 114 -15.50 1.77 13.86
C GLY A 114 -14.03 1.42 13.72
N PHE A 115 -13.45 1.63 12.54
CA PHE A 115 -12.04 1.32 12.29
C PHE A 115 -11.11 2.28 13.01
N VAL A 116 -11.38 3.59 12.98
CA VAL A 116 -10.64 4.62 13.72
C VAL A 116 -10.60 4.29 15.21
N LYS A 117 -11.75 3.94 15.81
CA LYS A 117 -11.82 3.51 17.22
C LYS A 117 -10.93 2.29 17.50
N MET A 118 -10.93 1.29 16.62
CA MET A 118 -10.07 0.09 16.78
C MET A 118 -8.58 0.41 16.62
N ILE A 119 -8.22 1.32 15.70
CA ILE A 119 -6.84 1.80 15.52
C ILE A 119 -6.35 2.45 16.83
N GLU A 120 -7.13 3.38 17.38
CA GLU A 120 -6.81 4.08 18.62
C GLU A 120 -6.69 3.12 19.81
N MET A 121 -7.65 2.18 19.96
CA MET A 121 -7.61 1.17 21.02
C MET A 121 -6.42 0.20 20.90
N SER A 122 -5.89 0.02 19.69
CA SER A 122 -4.70 -0.82 19.45
C SER A 122 -3.39 -0.07 19.72
N GLY A 123 -3.44 1.21 20.09
CA GLY A 123 -2.25 2.05 20.29
C GLY A 123 -1.59 2.51 18.99
N PHE A 124 -2.32 2.44 17.87
CA PHE A 124 -1.83 2.90 16.56
C PHE A 124 -2.33 4.30 16.23
N HIS A 125 -1.75 4.90 15.20
CA HIS A 125 -2.08 6.25 14.77
C HIS A 125 -2.89 6.24 13.48
N HIS A 126 -3.70 7.27 13.28
CA HIS A 126 -4.34 7.55 12.00
C HIS A 126 -4.07 8.98 11.56
N HIS A 127 -4.08 9.18 10.25
CA HIS A 127 -3.85 10.47 9.61
C HIS A 127 -4.76 10.59 8.38
N GLN A 128 -5.29 11.79 8.12
CA GLN A 128 -5.99 12.09 6.89
C GLN A 128 -5.05 12.84 5.95
N ALA A 129 -4.72 12.23 4.81
CA ALA A 129 -3.94 12.84 3.75
C ALA A 129 -4.63 14.11 3.23
N PRO A 130 -3.89 15.06 2.63
CA PRO A 130 -4.50 16.17 1.91
C PRO A 130 -5.20 15.70 0.62
N GLY A 131 -4.61 14.71 -0.07
CA GLY A 131 -5.05 14.13 -1.34
C GLY A 131 -5.22 12.62 -1.24
N GLU A 132 -4.40 11.86 -1.95
CA GLU A 132 -4.45 10.38 -1.90
C GLU A 132 -3.55 9.81 -0.82
N ALA A 133 -4.03 8.74 -0.18
CA ALA A 133 -3.29 8.03 0.86
C ALA A 133 -1.96 7.47 0.33
N ASP A 134 -1.92 6.91 -0.88
CA ASP A 134 -0.69 6.35 -1.47
C ASP A 134 0.41 7.40 -1.65
N ALA A 135 0.04 8.60 -2.10
CA ALA A 135 0.97 9.71 -2.30
C ALA A 135 1.52 10.24 -0.96
N GLU A 136 0.65 10.37 0.05
CA GLU A 136 1.04 10.78 1.40
C GLU A 136 1.94 9.72 2.05
N LEU A 137 1.61 8.44 1.92
CA LEU A 137 2.43 7.33 2.44
C LEU A 137 3.83 7.32 1.82
N ALA A 138 3.93 7.48 0.50
CA ALA A 138 5.23 7.59 -0.17
C ALA A 138 6.02 8.82 0.29
N LEU A 139 5.35 9.94 0.58
CA LEU A 139 6.01 11.12 1.14
C LEU A 139 6.52 10.87 2.58
N LEU A 140 5.70 10.30 3.45
CA LEU A 140 6.08 9.99 4.84
C LEU A 140 7.28 9.04 4.89
N ASP A 141 7.35 8.06 3.99
CA ASP A 141 8.46 7.12 3.86
C ASP A 141 9.74 7.82 3.41
N ARG A 142 9.66 8.68 2.37
CA ARG A 142 10.80 9.48 1.91
C ARG A 142 11.32 10.46 2.96
N LEU A 143 10.45 10.97 3.81
CA LEU A 143 10.79 11.86 4.92
C LEU A 143 11.24 11.08 6.19
N HIS A 144 11.31 9.75 6.13
CA HIS A 144 11.67 8.88 7.26
C HIS A 144 10.77 9.08 8.50
N LEU A 145 9.51 9.48 8.28
CA LEU A 145 8.50 9.53 9.34
C LEU A 145 7.92 8.14 9.62
N ILE A 146 7.92 7.30 8.58
CA ILE A 146 7.67 5.85 8.62
C ILE A 146 8.88 5.11 8.02
N ASP A 147 8.99 3.83 8.32
CA ASP A 147 10.07 2.91 7.91
C ASP A 147 9.63 1.97 6.77
N GLY A 148 8.55 2.33 6.07
CA GLY A 148 8.05 1.58 4.92
C GLY A 148 6.52 1.54 4.84
N VAL A 149 6.02 1.22 3.65
CA VAL A 149 4.59 1.20 3.35
C VAL A 149 4.12 -0.23 3.12
N LEU A 150 3.20 -0.71 3.97
CA LEU A 150 2.54 -2.02 3.80
C LEU A 150 1.35 -1.87 2.85
N THR A 151 1.52 -2.29 1.60
CA THR A 151 0.47 -2.14 0.57
C THR A 151 0.55 -3.23 -0.51
N ASP A 152 -0.57 -3.47 -1.18
CA ASP A 152 -0.64 -4.26 -2.43
C ASP A 152 -0.80 -3.35 -3.67
N ASP A 153 -0.84 -2.03 -3.46
CA ASP A 153 -0.99 -1.04 -4.51
C ASP A 153 0.37 -0.60 -5.04
N GLY A 154 0.54 -0.65 -6.37
CA GLY A 154 1.78 -0.27 -7.02
C GLY A 154 1.99 1.24 -7.10
N ASP A 155 0.94 2.03 -6.85
CA ASP A 155 0.98 3.48 -6.97
C ASP A 155 1.96 4.13 -5.98
N VAL A 156 2.20 3.52 -4.81
CA VAL A 156 3.23 4.04 -3.87
C VAL A 156 4.64 4.02 -4.46
N ALA A 157 4.93 3.06 -5.35
CA ALA A 157 6.22 3.01 -6.05
C ALA A 157 6.35 4.15 -7.06
N LEU A 158 5.25 4.48 -7.75
CA LEU A 158 5.16 5.62 -8.66
C LEU A 158 5.41 6.94 -7.92
N PHE A 159 4.81 7.09 -6.75
CA PHE A 159 5.00 8.26 -5.88
C PHE A 159 6.37 8.32 -5.19
N GLY A 160 7.20 7.28 -5.37
CA GLY A 160 8.60 7.26 -4.95
C GLY A 160 8.83 6.74 -3.53
N ALA A 161 7.98 5.84 -3.02
CA ALA A 161 8.28 5.14 -1.77
C ALA A 161 9.65 4.44 -1.85
N HIS A 162 10.48 4.64 -0.83
CA HIS A 162 11.79 4.01 -0.68
C HIS A 162 11.69 2.57 -0.20
N ARG A 163 10.70 2.21 0.63
CA ARG A 163 10.50 0.85 1.12
C ARG A 163 9.03 0.42 1.05
N ILE A 164 8.77 -0.62 0.27
CA ILE A 164 7.43 -1.19 0.06
C ILE A 164 7.41 -2.60 0.63
N ILE A 165 6.43 -2.86 1.49
CA ILE A 165 6.23 -4.15 2.15
C ILE A 165 4.95 -4.77 1.58
N ARG A 166 5.07 -5.97 1.03
CA ARG A 166 3.94 -6.71 0.44
C ARG A 166 3.74 -8.02 1.16
N LYS A 167 2.49 -8.37 1.45
CA LYS A 167 2.14 -9.69 1.97
C LYS A 167 2.22 -10.73 0.84
N MET A 168 2.78 -11.89 1.14
CA MET A 168 2.73 -13.04 0.21
C MET A 168 1.38 -13.76 0.33
N ASN A 169 0.81 -13.80 1.53
CA ASN A 169 -0.45 -14.46 1.81
C ASN A 169 -1.54 -13.44 2.21
N LYS A 170 -2.76 -13.60 1.69
CA LYS A 170 -3.90 -12.73 2.03
C LYS A 170 -4.39 -12.89 3.47
N ARG A 171 -4.14 -14.04 4.10
CA ARG A 171 -4.64 -14.39 5.45
C ARG A 171 -3.59 -14.25 6.54
N ASN A 172 -2.31 -14.36 6.20
CA ASN A 172 -1.21 -14.32 7.13
C ASN A 172 -0.22 -13.21 6.72
N LEU A 173 0.01 -12.26 7.61
CA LEU A 173 0.97 -11.16 7.43
C LEU A 173 2.40 -11.54 7.81
N ASP A 174 2.68 -12.76 8.27
CA ASP A 174 4.03 -13.14 8.70
C ASP A 174 5.00 -13.32 7.52
N GLU A 175 4.54 -13.78 6.35
CA GLU A 175 5.39 -13.90 5.15
C GLU A 175 5.25 -12.66 4.26
N ILE A 176 6.31 -11.87 4.17
CA ILE A 176 6.35 -10.61 3.42
C ILE A 176 7.50 -10.56 2.43
N MET A 177 7.29 -9.78 1.37
CA MET A 177 8.30 -9.34 0.42
C MET A 177 8.56 -7.86 0.63
N VAL A 178 9.82 -7.49 0.81
CA VAL A 178 10.28 -6.11 0.96
C VAL A 178 10.99 -5.69 -0.32
N TYR A 179 10.54 -4.58 -0.89
CA TYR A 179 11.17 -3.92 -2.04
C TYR A 179 11.74 -2.60 -1.58
N THR A 180 12.97 -2.30 -1.97
CA THR A 180 13.58 -0.99 -1.71
C THR A 180 13.90 -0.30 -3.02
N ALA A 181 13.84 1.04 -3.04
CA ALA A 181 14.28 1.81 -4.21
C ALA A 181 15.69 1.40 -4.62
N THR A 182 16.58 1.24 -3.66
CA THR A 182 17.96 0.76 -3.87
C THR A 182 18.01 -0.63 -4.49
N SER A 183 17.24 -1.61 -4.00
CA SER A 183 17.26 -2.97 -4.55
C SER A 183 16.70 -3.02 -5.97
N MET A 184 15.69 -2.21 -6.30
CA MET A 184 15.15 -2.09 -7.65
C MET A 184 16.15 -1.43 -8.63
N GLU A 185 16.87 -0.41 -8.18
CA GLU A 185 17.87 0.30 -8.98
C GLU A 185 19.17 -0.49 -9.18
N GLN A 186 19.57 -1.28 -8.18
CA GLN A 186 20.81 -2.07 -8.23
C GLN A 186 20.62 -3.45 -8.82
N ASP A 187 19.39 -3.90 -9.05
CA ASP A 187 19.11 -5.16 -9.74
C ASP A 187 19.71 -5.10 -11.16
N PRO A 188 20.71 -5.96 -11.49
CA PRO A 188 21.39 -5.93 -12.78
C PRO A 188 20.45 -6.13 -13.98
N ALA A 189 19.33 -6.84 -13.79
CA ALA A 189 18.37 -7.13 -14.83
C ALA A 189 17.37 -5.99 -15.07
N LEU A 190 17.15 -5.11 -14.08
CA LEU A 190 16.10 -4.10 -14.10
C LEU A 190 16.64 -2.68 -14.16
N GLN A 191 17.57 -2.33 -13.27
CA GLN A 191 18.08 -0.97 -13.06
C GLN A 191 16.94 0.07 -12.98
N LEU A 192 15.87 -0.28 -12.27
CA LEU A 192 14.59 0.41 -12.36
C LEU A 192 14.53 1.58 -11.36
N THR A 193 14.74 2.79 -11.88
CA THR A 193 14.58 4.04 -11.13
C THR A 193 13.13 4.47 -11.02
N GLN A 194 12.82 5.42 -10.13
CA GLN A 194 11.48 6.05 -10.06
C GLN A 194 11.05 6.62 -11.43
N GLY A 195 11.97 7.24 -12.17
CA GLY A 195 11.70 7.75 -13.52
C GLY A 195 11.32 6.63 -14.50
N GLY A 196 11.94 5.46 -14.38
CA GLY A 196 11.56 4.25 -15.12
C GLY A 196 10.16 3.75 -14.76
N ILE A 197 9.81 3.74 -13.48
CA ILE A 197 8.46 3.37 -13.01
C ILE A 197 7.40 4.35 -13.56
N LEU A 198 7.68 5.65 -13.54
CA LEU A 198 6.81 6.67 -14.14
C LEU A 198 6.61 6.43 -15.64
N LEU A 199 7.69 6.15 -16.37
CA LEU A 199 7.61 5.82 -17.78
C LEU A 199 6.75 4.57 -18.02
N LEU A 200 6.92 3.51 -17.22
CA LEU A 200 6.10 2.30 -17.30
C LEU A 200 4.62 2.58 -17.04
N ALA A 201 4.28 3.44 -16.08
CA ALA A 201 2.91 3.86 -15.81
C ALA A 201 2.29 4.60 -17.02
N LEU A 202 3.03 5.53 -17.61
CA LEU A 202 2.61 6.26 -18.81
C LEU A 202 2.43 5.33 -20.02
N MET A 203 3.30 4.32 -20.16
CA MET A 203 3.24 3.37 -21.26
C MET A 203 2.15 2.32 -21.11
N SER A 204 1.95 1.80 -19.89
CA SER A 204 1.04 0.66 -19.63
C SER A 204 -0.36 1.09 -19.24
N GLY A 205 -0.56 2.39 -18.98
CA GLY A 205 -1.76 2.91 -18.33
C GLY A 205 -1.66 2.75 -16.82
N GLY A 206 -2.04 3.79 -16.09
CA GLY A 206 -2.07 3.83 -14.63
C GLY A 206 -3.47 4.11 -14.09
N ASP A 207 -3.55 4.39 -12.80
CA ASP A 207 -4.81 4.74 -12.15
C ASP A 207 -5.40 6.07 -12.64
N TYR A 208 -4.52 6.95 -13.14
CA TYR A 208 -4.83 8.31 -13.59
C TYR A 208 -5.02 8.43 -15.10
N ASP A 209 -4.33 7.62 -15.89
CA ASP A 209 -4.43 7.61 -17.35
C ASP A 209 -4.70 6.20 -17.86
N ALA A 210 -5.92 6.00 -18.39
CA ALA A 210 -6.31 4.76 -19.06
C ALA A 210 -5.75 4.67 -20.49
N VAL A 211 -5.17 5.76 -21.02
CA VAL A 211 -4.57 5.81 -22.36
C VAL A 211 -3.12 5.37 -22.27
N SER A 212 -2.92 4.06 -22.37
CA SER A 212 -1.60 3.47 -22.63
C SER A 212 -1.06 3.98 -23.98
N LEU A 213 0.23 4.31 -24.04
CA LEU A 213 0.94 4.63 -25.29
C LEU A 213 0.91 3.49 -26.33
N SER A 214 0.44 2.29 -25.97
CA SER A 214 0.15 1.23 -26.95
C SER A 214 -0.87 1.68 -28.02
N ASN A 215 -1.77 2.61 -27.71
CA ASN A 215 -2.68 3.22 -28.69
C ASN A 215 -1.98 4.27 -29.58
N LEU A 216 -0.83 4.81 -29.16
CA LEU A 216 -0.04 5.78 -29.94
C LEU A 216 0.95 5.10 -30.89
N LEU A 217 1.44 3.90 -30.56
CA LEU A 217 2.27 3.10 -31.48
C LEU A 217 1.50 2.66 -32.75
N TRP A 218 0.17 2.54 -32.69
CA TRP A 218 -0.66 2.34 -33.89
C TRP A 218 -0.76 3.56 -34.81
N TYR A 219 -0.51 4.77 -34.30
CA TYR A 219 -0.55 6.00 -35.10
C TYR A 219 0.76 6.30 -35.82
N VAL A 220 1.90 5.76 -35.34
CA VAL A 220 3.21 5.95 -35.97
C VAL A 220 3.52 4.87 -37.02
N GLY A 221 2.74 3.77 -37.05
CA GLY A 221 2.88 2.69 -38.03
C GLY A 221 2.10 2.85 -39.34
N ASN A 222 1.47 4.01 -39.60
CA ASN A 222 0.68 4.31 -40.80
C ASN A 222 1.02 5.68 -41.42
N CYS A 223 2.27 6.15 -41.28
CA CYS A 223 2.81 7.28 -42.04
C CYS A 223 4.00 6.82 -42.88
#